data_AF-A0A1Q8ZGR8-F1
#
_entry.id   AF-A0A1Q8ZGR8-F1
#
_cell.length_a   1.000
_cell.length_b   1.000
_cell.length_c   1.000
_cell.angle_alpha   90.00
_cell.angle_beta   90.00
_cell.angle_gamma   90.00
#
_symmetry.space_group_name_H-M   'P 1'
#
loop_
_entity.id
_entity.type
_entity.pdbx_description
1 polymer ?
#
loop_
_entity_poly.entity_id
_entity_poly.type
_entity_poly.pdbx_seq_one_letter_code
_entity_poly.pdbx_strand_id
1 'polypeptide(L)'
;MAFVIVETLADYPLTPENPTETDLRVLACLAERHSTWRYSLLSTDRRRMICTFEAPDAESVRESYRKGGGFFSCIWSGELIQPAGGLPQRQESKLKVIEGTYPPISVEAWNDANHKTLNCYAERGIEWIQSYISLDRTRVICELNAADAESVRQTQHKVGIAFDRVWSARLLLP
;
A
#
# COMPACT_ATOMS: atom_id res chain seq x y z
N MET A 1 -0.21 17.42 7.21
CA MET A 1 -0.82 16.34 6.42
C MET A 1 0.10 15.14 6.47
N ALA A 2 -0.45 13.96 6.73
CA ALA A 2 0.23 12.67 6.81
C ALA A 2 -0.34 11.72 5.75
N PHE A 3 0.48 10.76 5.32
CA PHE A 3 -0.03 9.62 4.55
C PHE A 3 -0.71 8.64 5.50
N VAL A 4 -1.97 8.34 5.25
CA VAL A 4 -2.74 7.37 6.01
C VAL A 4 -3.13 6.22 5.08
N ILE A 5 -2.78 5.01 5.51
CA ILE A 5 -3.03 3.79 4.77
C ILE A 5 -4.15 3.03 5.46
N VAL A 6 -5.16 2.67 4.67
CA VAL A 6 -6.26 1.81 5.10
C VAL A 6 -6.12 0.47 4.40
N GLU A 7 -5.93 -0.58 5.18
CA GLU A 7 -5.91 -1.96 4.69
C GLU A 7 -7.27 -2.61 4.92
N THR A 8 -7.84 -3.22 3.87
CA THR A 8 -9.11 -3.94 3.93
C THR A 8 -8.91 -5.37 3.41
N LEU A 9 -9.36 -6.34 4.20
CA LEU A 9 -9.49 -7.74 3.82
C LEU A 9 -10.95 -8.17 3.95
N ALA A 10 -11.60 -8.44 2.82
CA ALA A 10 -13.00 -8.83 2.77
C ALA A 10 -13.18 -10.33 2.49
N ASP A 11 -14.25 -10.91 3.03
CA ASP A 11 -14.62 -12.31 2.79
C ASP A 11 -15.23 -12.51 1.39
N TYR A 12 -15.73 -11.44 0.78
CA TYR A 12 -16.32 -11.40 -0.55
C TYR A 12 -15.57 -10.41 -1.46
N PRO A 13 -15.58 -10.62 -2.79
CA PRO A 13 -14.99 -9.70 -3.75
C PRO A 13 -15.55 -8.27 -3.61
N LEU A 14 -14.67 -7.31 -3.39
CA LEU A 14 -14.99 -5.88 -3.32
C LEU A 14 -15.32 -5.33 -4.70
N THR A 15 -16.28 -4.40 -4.77
CA THR A 15 -16.67 -3.71 -6.02
C THR A 15 -16.55 -2.19 -5.91
N PRO A 16 -15.34 -1.65 -5.62
CA PRO A 16 -15.15 -0.22 -5.35
C PRO A 16 -15.47 0.68 -6.55
N GLU A 17 -15.51 0.13 -7.76
CA GLU A 17 -15.92 0.86 -8.97
C GLU A 17 -17.41 1.22 -8.97
N ASN A 18 -18.21 0.54 -8.13
CA ASN A 18 -19.62 0.82 -7.91
C ASN A 18 -19.80 1.19 -6.43
N PRO A 19 -19.54 2.46 -6.05
CA PRO A 19 -19.57 2.87 -4.65
C PRO A 19 -20.97 2.69 -4.06
N THR A 20 -21.01 2.06 -2.89
CA THR A 20 -22.23 1.89 -2.09
C THR A 20 -22.58 3.19 -1.35
N GLU A 21 -23.78 3.27 -0.78
CA GLU A 21 -24.14 4.40 0.10
C GLU A 21 -23.17 4.53 1.29
N THR A 22 -22.67 3.40 1.81
CA THR A 22 -21.65 3.38 2.86
C THR A 22 -20.36 4.05 2.39
N ASP A 23 -19.89 3.72 1.18
CA ASP A 23 -18.66 4.31 0.63
C ASP A 23 -18.81 5.82 0.46
N LEU A 24 -19.96 6.27 -0.07
CA LEU A 24 -20.27 7.69 -0.21
C LEU A 24 -20.31 8.42 1.13
N ARG A 25 -20.88 7.80 2.18
CA ARG A 25 -20.88 8.37 3.54
C ARG A 25 -19.47 8.47 4.12
N VAL A 26 -18.62 7.47 3.91
CA VAL A 26 -17.21 7.51 4.35
C VAL A 26 -16.47 8.63 3.63
N LEU A 27 -16.60 8.74 2.31
CA LEU A 27 -15.97 9.81 1.52
C LEU A 27 -16.44 11.21 1.96
N ALA A 28 -17.72 11.39 2.24
CA ALA A 28 -18.24 12.64 2.80
C ALA A 28 -17.60 12.96 4.16
N CYS A 29 -17.52 11.97 5.07
CA CYS A 29 -16.89 12.16 6.38
C CYS A 29 -15.39 12.47 6.30
N LEU A 30 -14.69 11.90 5.31
CA LEU A 30 -13.28 12.17 5.03
C LEU A 30 -13.10 13.62 4.57
N ALA A 31 -13.94 14.08 3.63
CA ALA A 31 -13.90 15.45 3.14
C ALA A 31 -14.17 16.49 4.27
N GLU A 32 -15.15 16.22 5.14
CA GLU A 32 -15.42 17.04 6.33
C GLU A 32 -14.20 17.17 7.27
N ARG A 33 -13.32 16.16 7.28
CA ARG A 33 -12.10 16.11 8.12
C ARG A 33 -10.83 16.42 7.32
N HIS A 34 -10.95 17.11 6.20
CA HIS A 34 -9.83 17.52 5.36
C HIS A 34 -8.93 16.34 4.94
N SER A 35 -9.53 15.17 4.72
CA SER A 35 -8.85 13.97 4.24
C SER A 35 -9.16 13.77 2.76
N THR A 36 -8.11 13.61 1.97
CA THR A 36 -8.18 13.46 0.51
C THR A 36 -7.78 12.05 0.10
N TRP A 37 -8.63 11.38 -0.66
CA TRP A 37 -8.30 10.10 -1.28
C TRP A 37 -7.27 10.31 -2.39
N ARG A 38 -6.14 9.60 -2.33
CA ARG A 38 -5.10 9.70 -3.37
C ARG A 38 -5.30 8.65 -4.46
N TYR A 39 -5.42 7.39 -4.05
CA TYR A 39 -5.68 6.25 -4.90
C TYR A 39 -5.93 5.01 -4.04
N SER A 40 -6.38 3.93 -4.66
CA SER A 40 -6.45 2.62 -4.02
C SER A 40 -5.86 1.53 -4.91
N LEU A 41 -5.38 0.47 -4.29
CA LEU A 41 -4.84 -0.73 -4.92
C LEU A 41 -5.76 -1.88 -4.59
N LEU A 42 -6.38 -2.47 -5.62
CA LEU A 42 -7.28 -3.61 -5.49
C LEU A 42 -6.58 -4.87 -6.00
N SER A 43 -6.52 -5.91 -5.17
CA SER A 43 -6.02 -7.23 -5.57
C SER A 43 -6.84 -7.86 -6.70
N THR A 44 -6.25 -8.75 -7.50
CA THR A 44 -6.94 -9.43 -8.61
C THR A 44 -8.13 -10.28 -8.15
N ASP A 45 -8.06 -10.89 -6.97
CA ASP A 45 -9.19 -11.64 -6.36
C ASP A 45 -10.23 -10.72 -5.71
N ARG A 46 -9.94 -9.41 -5.68
CA ARG A 46 -10.73 -8.32 -5.10
C ARG A 46 -11.04 -8.48 -3.62
N ARG A 47 -10.30 -9.33 -2.89
CA ARG A 47 -10.49 -9.52 -1.45
C ARG A 47 -9.63 -8.60 -0.62
N ARG A 48 -8.56 -8.06 -1.20
CA ARG A 48 -7.68 -7.06 -0.57
C ARG A 48 -7.75 -5.73 -1.28
N MET A 49 -7.85 -4.68 -0.48
CA MET A 49 -7.76 -3.31 -0.96
C MET A 49 -6.88 -2.51 0.00
N ILE A 50 -5.98 -1.70 -0.57
CA ILE A 50 -5.21 -0.70 0.16
C ILE A 50 -5.66 0.67 -0.35
N CYS A 51 -6.16 1.52 0.53
CA CYS A 51 -6.47 2.91 0.19
C CYS A 51 -5.43 3.83 0.80
N THR A 52 -4.90 4.75 -0.01
CA THR A 52 -3.96 5.77 0.44
C THR A 52 -4.67 7.11 0.51
N PHE A 53 -4.61 7.74 1.68
CA PHE A 53 -5.16 9.07 1.93
C PHE A 53 -4.06 10.05 2.32
N GLU A 54 -4.29 11.32 2.01
CA GLU A 54 -3.62 12.43 2.67
C GLU A 54 -4.60 13.02 3.69
N ALA A 55 -4.23 13.00 4.96
CA ALA A 55 -5.14 13.39 6.05
C ALA A 55 -4.39 14.12 7.17
N PRO A 56 -5.08 14.78 8.12
CA PRO A 56 -4.43 15.34 9.30
C PRO A 56 -3.69 14.27 10.12
N ASP A 57 -4.35 13.12 10.35
CA ASP A 57 -3.84 11.97 11.09
C ASP A 57 -4.67 10.70 10.78
N ALA A 58 -4.21 9.54 11.26
CA ALA A 58 -4.93 8.28 11.08
C ALA A 58 -6.26 8.19 11.85
N GLU A 59 -6.43 8.92 12.97
CA GLU A 59 -7.67 8.86 13.74
C GLU A 59 -8.82 9.55 13.00
N SER A 60 -8.54 10.66 12.32
CA SER A 60 -9.49 11.35 11.45
C SER A 60 -10.06 10.43 10.36
N VAL A 61 -9.22 9.58 9.79
CA VAL A 61 -9.63 8.56 8.81
C VAL A 61 -10.42 7.44 9.49
N ARG A 62 -9.97 6.92 10.65
CA ARG A 62 -10.71 5.89 11.41
C ARG A 62 -12.12 6.35 11.79
N GLU A 63 -12.26 7.57 12.28
CA GLU A 63 -13.55 8.16 12.65
C GLU A 63 -14.46 8.33 11.43
N SER A 64 -13.91 8.64 10.26
CA SER A 64 -14.68 8.71 9.02
C SER A 64 -15.23 7.35 8.60
N TYR A 65 -14.40 6.30 8.68
CA TYR A 65 -14.83 4.92 8.43
C TYR A 65 -15.89 4.47 9.44
N ARG A 66 -15.67 4.70 10.75
CA ARG A 66 -16.63 4.35 11.82
C ARG A 66 -17.97 5.07 11.65
N LYS A 67 -17.96 6.39 11.41
CA LYS A 67 -19.18 7.20 11.23
C LYS A 67 -19.92 6.86 9.92
N GLY A 68 -19.19 6.58 8.84
CA GLY A 68 -19.79 6.19 7.56
C GLY A 68 -20.30 4.75 7.51
N GLY A 69 -19.86 3.91 8.45
CA GLY A 69 -20.14 2.47 8.50
C GLY A 69 -19.22 1.63 7.62
N GLY A 70 -18.07 2.19 7.20
CA GLY A 70 -17.07 1.50 6.39
C GLY A 70 -16.27 0.50 7.20
N PHE A 71 -15.90 -0.60 6.55
CA PHE A 71 -15.08 -1.65 7.15
C PHE A 71 -13.60 -1.47 6.80
N PHE A 72 -12.72 -1.80 7.73
CA PHE A 72 -11.26 -1.85 7.56
C PHE A 72 -10.65 -2.93 8.45
N SER A 73 -9.52 -3.49 8.03
CA SER A 73 -8.71 -4.40 8.84
C SER A 73 -7.70 -3.63 9.70
N CYS A 74 -7.06 -2.60 9.13
CA CYS A 74 -6.11 -1.75 9.83
C CYS A 74 -6.06 -0.34 9.23
N ILE A 75 -5.79 0.66 10.05
CA ILE A 75 -5.55 2.05 9.62
C ILE A 75 -4.34 2.61 10.37
N TRP A 76 -3.35 3.07 9.64
CA TRP A 76 -2.09 3.57 10.19
C TRP A 76 -1.54 4.76 9.40
N SER A 77 -0.80 5.63 10.09
CA SER A 77 -0.01 6.69 9.48
C SER A 77 1.35 6.15 9.07
N GLY A 78 1.85 6.60 7.93
CA GLY A 78 3.14 6.16 7.41
C GLY A 78 3.96 7.24 6.74
N GLU A 79 5.24 6.92 6.59
CA GLU A 79 6.22 7.67 5.80
C GLU A 79 6.23 7.14 4.38
N LEU A 80 6.14 8.03 3.40
CA LEU A 80 6.32 7.69 1.99
C LEU A 80 7.82 7.71 1.65
N ILE A 81 8.31 6.58 1.14
CA ILE A 81 9.68 6.39 0.69
C ILE A 81 9.67 6.14 -0.81
N GLN A 82 10.54 6.82 -1.54
CA GLN A 82 10.62 6.77 -2.99
C GLN A 82 12.06 6.46 -3.45
N PRO A 83 12.24 5.84 -4.62
CA PRO A 83 13.56 5.63 -5.20
C PRO A 83 14.26 6.95 -5.50
N ALA A 84 15.59 6.96 -5.42
CA ALA A 84 16.40 8.06 -5.91
C ALA A 84 16.46 8.03 -7.44
N GLY A 85 16.29 9.18 -8.11
CA GLY A 85 16.49 9.30 -9.57
C GLY A 85 15.24 9.34 -10.44
N GLY A 86 14.05 9.60 -9.86
CA GLY A 86 12.79 9.74 -10.58
C GLY A 86 11.76 8.72 -10.10
N LEU A 87 10.47 9.03 -10.28
CA LEU A 87 9.38 8.16 -9.84
C LEU A 87 8.94 7.29 -11.01
N PRO A 88 9.18 5.97 -10.99
CA PRO A 88 8.60 5.09 -12.00
C PRO A 88 7.08 5.27 -12.00
N GLN A 89 6.50 5.41 -13.18
CA GLN A 89 5.06 5.48 -13.31
C GLN A 89 4.45 4.10 -13.05
N ARG A 90 3.37 4.03 -12.28
CA ARG A 90 2.60 2.79 -12.11
C ARG A 90 2.12 2.28 -13.47
N GLN A 91 2.46 1.05 -13.80
CA GLN A 91 1.96 0.33 -14.98
C GLN A 91 0.95 -0.70 -14.51
N GLU A 92 -0.34 -0.50 -14.78
CA GLU A 92 -1.43 -1.34 -14.23
C GLU A 92 -1.23 -2.85 -14.47
N SER A 93 -0.80 -3.24 -15.68
CA SER A 93 -0.53 -4.65 -16.00
C SER A 93 0.65 -5.26 -15.23
N LYS A 94 1.57 -4.43 -14.73
CA LYS A 94 2.79 -4.84 -14.02
C LYS A 94 2.75 -4.53 -12.53
N LEU A 95 1.72 -3.83 -12.04
CA LEU A 95 1.69 -3.37 -10.66
C LEU A 95 1.61 -4.57 -9.70
N LYS A 96 2.57 -4.64 -8.79
CA LYS A 96 2.65 -5.61 -7.69
C LYS A 96 2.76 -4.86 -6.38
N VAL A 97 2.23 -5.48 -5.35
CA VAL A 97 2.30 -5.00 -3.97
C VAL A 97 2.95 -6.06 -3.11
N ILE A 98 3.90 -5.66 -2.28
CA ILE A 98 4.42 -6.45 -1.17
C ILE A 98 3.82 -5.90 0.12
N GLU A 99 3.24 -6.77 0.93
CA GLU A 99 2.86 -6.50 2.32
C GLU A 99 3.87 -7.19 3.25
N GLY A 100 4.35 -6.49 4.28
CA GLY A 100 5.23 -7.07 5.28
C GLY A 100 5.03 -6.50 6.68
N THR A 101 5.05 -7.40 7.67
CA THR A 101 5.00 -7.09 9.09
C THR A 101 6.30 -7.54 9.75
N TYR A 102 6.90 -6.67 10.56
CA TYR A 102 8.22 -6.87 11.15
C TYR A 102 8.24 -6.36 12.60
N PRO A 103 9.22 -6.81 13.42
CA PRO A 103 9.68 -6.00 14.53
C PRO A 103 10.07 -4.59 14.04
N PRO A 104 10.01 -3.54 14.89
CA PRO A 104 10.34 -2.18 14.47
C PRO A 104 11.67 -2.12 13.71
N ILE A 105 11.59 -1.81 12.41
CA ILE A 105 12.75 -1.82 11.51
C ILE A 105 13.57 -0.56 11.79
N SER A 106 14.89 -0.61 11.91
CA SER A 106 15.70 0.62 12.00
C SER A 106 15.82 1.31 10.63
N VAL A 107 16.36 2.54 10.59
CA VAL A 107 16.62 3.23 9.30
C VAL A 107 17.76 2.52 8.55
N GLU A 108 18.78 2.07 9.27
CA GLU A 108 19.94 1.36 8.73
C GLU A 108 19.52 0.00 8.17
N ALA A 109 18.71 -0.77 8.93
CA ALA A 109 18.21 -2.06 8.48
C ALA A 109 17.36 -1.93 7.21
N TRP A 110 16.55 -0.87 7.11
CA TRP A 110 15.80 -0.56 5.89
C TRP A 110 16.71 -0.22 4.71
N ASN A 111 17.71 0.63 4.93
CA ASN A 111 18.65 1.02 3.87
C ASN A 111 19.46 -0.18 3.37
N ASP A 112 19.93 -1.04 4.27
CA ASP A 112 20.65 -2.27 3.91
C ASP A 112 19.77 -3.24 3.12
N ALA A 113 18.52 -3.43 3.55
CA ALA A 113 17.53 -4.25 2.86
C ALA A 113 17.25 -3.70 1.45
N ASN A 114 17.01 -2.40 1.33
CA ASN A 114 16.80 -1.73 0.05
C ASN A 114 18.01 -1.86 -0.88
N HIS A 115 19.22 -1.62 -0.37
CA HIS A 115 20.44 -1.73 -1.17
C HIS A 115 20.63 -3.13 -1.75
N LYS A 116 20.41 -4.17 -0.94
CA LYS A 116 20.45 -5.57 -1.40
C LYS A 116 19.39 -5.88 -2.46
N THR A 117 18.19 -5.34 -2.27
CA THR A 117 17.03 -5.64 -3.12
C THR A 117 17.10 -4.94 -4.47
N LEU A 118 17.54 -3.67 -4.50
CA LEU A 118 17.60 -2.85 -5.72
C LEU A 118 18.45 -3.48 -6.82
N ASN A 119 19.59 -4.08 -6.48
CA ASN A 119 20.43 -4.77 -7.46
C ASN A 119 19.70 -5.98 -8.08
N CYS A 120 19.01 -6.77 -7.26
CA CYS A 120 18.24 -7.91 -7.74
C CYS A 120 16.99 -7.50 -8.55
N TYR A 121 16.38 -6.36 -8.21
CA TYR A 121 15.28 -5.80 -8.98
C TYR A 121 15.72 -5.38 -10.39
N ALA A 122 16.84 -4.67 -10.49
CA ALA A 122 17.39 -4.24 -11.78
C ALA A 122 17.69 -5.44 -12.71
N GLU A 123 18.30 -6.51 -12.19
CA GLU A 123 18.59 -7.74 -12.95
C GLU A 123 17.33 -8.41 -13.53
N ARG A 124 16.17 -8.21 -12.91
CA ARG A 124 14.89 -8.85 -13.26
C ARG A 124 13.89 -7.90 -13.91
N GLY A 125 14.30 -6.66 -14.21
CA GLY A 125 13.41 -5.64 -14.76
C GLY A 125 12.26 -5.27 -13.82
N ILE A 126 12.46 -5.39 -12.51
CA ILE A 126 11.53 -4.94 -11.48
C ILE A 126 11.86 -3.48 -11.17
N GLU A 127 10.85 -2.61 -11.17
CA GLU A 127 11.01 -1.19 -10.84
C GLU A 127 10.33 -0.92 -9.51
N TRP A 128 11.09 -0.40 -8.53
CA TRP A 128 10.52 0.07 -7.27
C TRP A 128 9.88 1.44 -7.46
N ILE A 129 8.59 1.53 -7.21
CA ILE A 129 7.80 2.76 -7.40
C ILE A 129 7.89 3.60 -6.13
N GLN A 130 7.50 3.00 -5.01
CA GLN A 130 7.49 3.62 -3.69
C GLN A 130 7.20 2.59 -2.60
N SER A 131 7.39 2.98 -1.35
CA SER A 131 6.98 2.22 -0.18
C SER A 131 6.34 3.12 0.86
N TYR A 132 5.42 2.58 1.65
CA TYR A 132 4.96 3.17 2.90
C TYR A 132 5.48 2.36 4.06
N ILE A 133 6.04 3.02 5.06
CA ILE A 133 6.42 2.41 6.33
C ILE A 133 5.58 3.04 7.43
N SER A 134 4.96 2.24 8.29
CA SER A 134 4.22 2.78 9.43
C SER A 134 5.13 3.58 10.37
N LEU A 135 4.58 4.56 11.11
CA LEU A 135 5.37 5.38 12.03
C LEU A 135 6.04 4.58 13.16
N ASP A 136 5.43 3.45 13.56
CA ASP A 136 6.03 2.49 14.52
C ASP A 136 7.04 1.53 13.85
N ARG A 137 7.22 1.66 12.53
CA ARG A 137 8.14 0.89 11.68
C ARG A 137 7.91 -0.61 11.72
N THR A 138 6.69 -1.05 12.00
CA THR A 138 6.31 -2.47 12.04
C THR A 138 5.61 -2.96 10.77
N ARG A 139 5.11 -2.06 9.93
CA ARG A 139 4.40 -2.39 8.68
C ARG A 139 5.06 -1.73 7.49
N VAL A 140 5.12 -2.47 6.40
CA VAL A 140 5.63 -1.98 5.12
C VAL A 140 4.69 -2.41 3.99
N ILE A 141 4.36 -1.45 3.13
CA ILE A 141 3.74 -1.69 1.82
C ILE A 141 4.73 -1.23 0.76
N CYS A 142 5.15 -2.11 -0.15
CA CYS A 142 5.98 -1.74 -1.30
C CYS A 142 5.19 -1.88 -2.60
N GLU A 143 5.28 -0.87 -3.45
CA GLU A 143 4.69 -0.87 -4.79
C GLU A 143 5.78 -1.00 -5.84
N LEU A 144 5.57 -1.91 -6.79
CA LEU A 144 6.55 -2.31 -7.79
C LEU A 144 5.89 -2.47 -9.16
N ASN A 145 6.60 -2.14 -10.23
CA ASN A 145 6.31 -2.70 -11.54
C ASN A 145 7.12 -3.99 -11.70
N ALA A 146 6.47 -5.11 -11.93
CA ALA A 146 7.11 -6.39 -12.26
C ALA A 146 6.24 -7.18 -13.24
N ALA A 147 6.86 -8.05 -14.04
CA ALA A 147 6.12 -8.92 -14.97
C ALA A 147 5.11 -9.82 -14.24
N ASP A 148 5.49 -10.35 -13.08
CA ASP A 148 4.67 -11.26 -12.29
C ASP A 148 5.04 -11.19 -10.80
N ALA A 149 4.15 -11.69 -9.94
CA ALA A 149 4.34 -11.69 -8.49
C ALA A 149 5.40 -12.70 -8.01
N GLU A 150 5.63 -13.78 -8.77
CA GLU A 150 6.57 -14.84 -8.38
C GLU A 150 8.02 -14.36 -8.52
N SER A 151 8.34 -13.61 -9.57
CA SER A 151 9.63 -12.93 -9.75
C SER A 151 9.99 -12.01 -8.57
N VAL A 152 8.98 -11.35 -7.98
CA VAL A 152 9.16 -10.52 -6.78
C VAL A 152 9.43 -11.39 -5.55
N ARG A 153 8.66 -12.47 -5.33
CA ARG A 153 8.89 -13.41 -4.20
C ARG A 153 10.28 -14.04 -4.26
N GLN A 154 10.69 -14.51 -5.43
CA GLN A 154 12.01 -15.10 -5.65
C GLN A 154 13.12 -14.10 -5.33
N THR A 155 12.95 -12.83 -5.69
CA THR A 155 13.90 -11.77 -5.33
C THR A 155 14.00 -11.62 -3.82
N GLN A 156 12.85 -11.46 -3.14
CA GLN A 156 12.78 -11.32 -1.67
C GLN A 156 13.45 -12.50 -0.96
N HIS A 157 13.18 -13.74 -1.40
CA HIS A 157 13.82 -14.94 -0.87
C HIS A 157 15.34 -14.97 -1.14
N LYS A 158 15.79 -14.60 -2.35
CA LYS A 158 17.23 -14.55 -2.72
C LYS A 158 18.01 -13.61 -1.81
N VAL A 159 17.42 -12.48 -1.41
CA VAL A 159 18.07 -11.50 -0.53
C VAL A 159 17.77 -11.71 0.95
N GLY A 160 16.99 -12.73 1.30
CA GLY A 160 16.68 -13.11 2.69
C GLY A 160 15.74 -12.12 3.41
N ILE A 161 14.91 -11.38 2.68
CA ILE A 161 13.93 -10.46 3.27
C ILE A 161 12.58 -11.18 3.38
N ALA A 162 12.04 -11.21 4.60
CA ALA A 162 10.73 -11.75 4.87
C ALA A 162 9.63 -10.85 4.30
N PHE A 163 8.49 -11.41 3.94
CA PHE A 163 7.29 -10.68 3.55
C PHE A 163 6.06 -11.51 3.95
N ASP A 164 4.93 -10.84 4.18
CA ASP A 164 3.68 -11.55 4.45
C ASP A 164 3.06 -12.02 3.14
N ARG A 165 2.98 -11.12 2.15
CA ARG A 165 2.33 -11.40 0.87
C ARG A 165 2.92 -10.59 -0.29
N VAL A 166 2.76 -11.16 -1.49
CA VAL A 166 2.96 -10.46 -2.76
C VAL A 166 1.78 -10.74 -3.68
N TRP A 167 1.19 -9.70 -4.25
CA TRP A 167 0.00 -9.80 -5.11
C TRP A 167 -0.02 -8.78 -6.26
N SER A 168 -0.79 -9.09 -7.31
CA SER A 168 -1.03 -8.20 -8.45
C SER A 168 -2.15 -7.22 -8.14
N ALA A 169 -1.91 -5.93 -8.40
CA ALA A 169 -2.81 -4.85 -8.05
C ALA A 169 -3.38 -4.16 -9.29
N ARG A 170 -4.64 -3.74 -9.16
CA ARG A 170 -5.31 -2.79 -10.04
C ARG A 170 -5.34 -1.42 -9.34
N LEU A 171 -4.98 -0.38 -10.07
CA LEU A 171 -5.01 1.00 -9.58
C LEU A 171 -6.42 1.58 -9.74
N LEU A 172 -6.92 2.20 -8.67
CA LEU A 172 -8.17 2.95 -8.64
C LEU A 172 -7.87 4.39 -8.24
N LEU A 173 -8.47 5.35 -8.95
CA LEU A 173 -8.26 6.78 -8.74
C LEU A 173 -9.59 7.43 -8.26
N PRO A 174 -9.52 8.58 -7.57
CA PRO A 174 -10.68 9.38 -7.18
C PRO A 174 -11.67 9.69 -8.30
#